data_AF-A0AAV5UWS2-F1
#
_entry.id   AF-A0AAV5UWS2-F1
#
_cell.length_a   1.000
_cell.length_b   1.000
_cell.length_c   1.000
_cell.angle_alpha   90.00
_cell.angle_beta   90.00
_cell.angle_gamma   90.00
#
_symmetry.space_group_name_H-M   'P 1'
#
loop_
_entity.id
_entity.type
_entity.pdbx_description
1 polymer ?
#
loop_
_entity_poly.entity_id
_entity_poly.type
_entity_poly.pdbx_seq_one_letter_code
_entity_poly.pdbx_strand_id
1 'polypeptide(L)'
;QAIDMHNVDALLLEDRADEALEQLAKMEKSWEVEWRLAQAMFLQSNSIEDNEKRRLLCREALVLAESSFSSSPLSSDAAKTASIIAGSISESATSSLEQMKIGALFKKYLDATIQLLSEPDMVCLHMRGRFSYKVASLSFVEKTLACKLVGSLPACSYDDALKDLLAADSIESTIENDFILAKTYLGKGDKKNARIYFTRVVERKAETAVHEEMVEESKKRLTKL
;
A
#
# COMPACT_ATOMS: atom_id res chain seq x y z
N GLN A 1 -13.92 26.04 -20.22
CA GLN A 1 -14.61 24.75 -20.04
C GLN A 1 -14.62 24.46 -18.55
N ALA A 2 -15.78 24.17 -17.96
CA ALA A 2 -15.83 23.68 -16.58
C ALA A 2 -15.05 22.37 -16.56
N ILE A 3 -13.99 22.30 -15.76
CA ILE A 3 -13.16 21.11 -15.65
C ILE A 3 -13.98 20.10 -14.86
N ASP A 4 -14.12 18.90 -15.41
CA ASP A 4 -14.97 17.85 -14.88
C ASP A 4 -14.13 16.89 -14.03
N MET A 5 -14.50 16.73 -12.75
CA MET A 5 -13.84 15.79 -11.85
C MET A 5 -13.90 14.35 -12.37
N HIS A 6 -14.93 13.98 -13.12
CA HIS A 6 -15.01 12.65 -13.73
C HIS A 6 -13.90 12.41 -14.75
N ASN A 7 -13.49 13.44 -15.48
CA ASN A 7 -12.40 13.33 -16.44
C ASN A 7 -11.04 13.21 -15.71
N VAL A 8 -10.86 13.93 -14.61
CA VAL A 8 -9.66 13.79 -13.77
C VAL A 8 -9.59 12.37 -13.19
N ASP A 9 -10.70 11.84 -12.67
CA ASP A 9 -10.74 10.48 -12.12
C ASP A 9 -10.39 9.44 -13.18
N ALA A 10 -10.90 9.59 -14.42
CA ALA A 10 -10.54 8.72 -15.53
C ALA A 10 -9.04 8.76 -15.85
N LEU A 11 -8.43 9.95 -15.90
CA LEU A 11 -7.00 10.11 -16.14
C LEU A 11 -6.15 9.45 -15.04
N LEU A 12 -6.57 9.58 -13.77
CA LEU A 12 -5.89 8.94 -12.64
C LEU A 12 -5.97 7.42 -12.71
N LEU A 13 -7.09 6.85 -13.17
CA LEU A 13 -7.25 5.41 -13.39
C LEU A 13 -6.41 4.87 -14.54
N GLU A 14 -6.10 5.72 -15.53
CA GLU A 14 -5.25 5.40 -16.68
C GLU A 14 -3.75 5.71 -16.44
N ASP A 15 -3.36 6.04 -15.20
CA ASP A 15 -2.00 6.47 -14.82
C ASP A 15 -1.50 7.72 -15.58
N ARG A 16 -2.40 8.56 -16.11
CA ARG A 16 -2.08 9.78 -16.88
C ARG A 16 -1.89 10.99 -15.97
N ALA A 17 -0.88 10.88 -15.11
CA ALA A 17 -0.58 11.84 -14.04
C ALA A 17 -0.43 13.29 -14.51
N ASP A 18 0.36 13.54 -15.56
CA ASP A 18 0.65 14.90 -16.03
C ASP A 18 -0.60 15.62 -16.53
N GLU A 19 -1.47 14.92 -17.25
CA GLU A 19 -2.72 15.48 -17.77
C GLU A 19 -3.74 15.75 -16.65
N ALA A 20 -3.76 14.90 -15.62
CA ALA A 20 -4.57 15.13 -14.42
C ALA A 20 -4.07 16.37 -13.67
N LEU A 21 -2.75 16.53 -13.50
CA LEU A 21 -2.14 17.71 -12.87
C LEU A 21 -2.47 19.01 -13.61
N GLU A 22 -2.39 19.01 -14.95
CA GLU A 22 -2.75 20.18 -15.77
C GLU A 22 -4.21 20.62 -15.63
N GLN A 23 -5.12 19.67 -15.40
CA GLN A 23 -6.53 19.97 -15.17
C GLN A 23 -6.78 20.45 -13.75
N LEU A 24 -6.21 19.77 -12.75
CA LEU A 24 -6.33 20.14 -11.34
C LEU A 24 -5.76 21.53 -11.06
N ALA A 25 -4.68 21.94 -11.73
CA ALA A 25 -4.08 23.26 -11.58
C ALA A 25 -5.00 24.44 -11.99
N LYS A 26 -6.05 24.17 -12.75
CA LYS A 26 -7.03 25.15 -13.22
C LYS A 26 -8.31 25.16 -12.38
N MET A 27 -8.43 24.26 -11.40
CA MET A 27 -9.59 24.13 -10.51
C MET A 27 -9.41 24.96 -9.24
N GLU A 28 -10.52 25.37 -8.63
CA GLU A 28 -10.49 26.00 -7.30
C GLU A 28 -10.07 25.01 -6.23
N LYS A 29 -9.29 25.48 -5.26
CA LYS A 29 -8.82 24.64 -4.16
C LYS A 29 -10.00 24.13 -3.32
N SER A 30 -10.16 22.81 -3.25
CA SER A 30 -11.12 22.13 -2.38
C SER A 30 -10.51 20.82 -1.86
N TRP A 31 -11.12 20.21 -0.83
CA TRP A 31 -10.67 18.90 -0.36
C TRP A 31 -10.74 17.84 -1.46
N GLU A 32 -11.72 17.93 -2.37
CA GLU A 32 -11.88 17.03 -3.53
C GLU A 32 -10.76 17.17 -4.56
N VAL A 33 -10.25 18.40 -4.75
CA VAL A 33 -9.08 18.66 -5.61
C VAL A 33 -7.81 18.19 -4.93
N GLU A 34 -7.66 18.42 -3.62
CA GLU A 34 -6.42 18.14 -2.89
C GLU A 34 -6.03 16.65 -2.90
N TRP A 35 -6.98 15.72 -2.66
CA TRP A 35 -6.62 14.30 -2.68
C TRP A 35 -6.33 13.79 -4.10
N ARG A 36 -7.02 14.32 -5.12
CA ARG A 36 -6.73 14.00 -6.53
C ARG A 36 -5.36 14.52 -6.96
N LEU A 37 -5.02 15.72 -6.51
CA LEU A 37 -3.70 16.31 -6.71
C LEU A 37 -2.61 15.47 -6.04
N ALA A 38 -2.84 15.03 -4.80
CA ALA A 38 -1.94 14.12 -4.11
C ALA A 38 -1.77 12.78 -4.87
N GLN A 39 -2.87 12.20 -5.37
CA GLN A 39 -2.82 10.98 -6.17
C GLN A 39 -2.04 11.19 -7.48
N ALA A 40 -2.30 12.28 -8.20
CA ALA A 40 -1.59 12.61 -9.43
C ALA A 40 -0.08 12.80 -9.19
N MET A 41 0.30 13.52 -8.14
CA MET A 41 1.71 13.68 -7.74
C MET A 41 2.36 12.35 -7.38
N PHE A 42 1.64 11.45 -6.71
CA PHE A 42 2.11 10.11 -6.41
C PHE A 42 2.34 9.28 -7.68
N LEU A 43 1.41 9.31 -8.62
CA LEU A 43 1.55 8.64 -9.92
C LEU A 43 2.75 9.19 -10.70
N GLN A 44 2.90 10.51 -10.76
CA GLN A 44 4.06 11.17 -11.39
C GLN A 44 5.37 10.74 -10.74
N SER A 45 5.38 10.54 -9.42
CA SER A 45 6.57 10.11 -8.69
C SER A 45 7.09 8.74 -9.15
N ASN A 46 6.22 7.85 -9.64
CA ASN A 46 6.61 6.52 -10.12
C ASN A 46 7.48 6.57 -11.38
N SER A 47 7.42 7.67 -12.14
CA SER A 47 8.26 7.90 -13.33
C SER A 47 9.58 8.61 -13.02
N ILE A 48 9.83 9.00 -11.76
CA ILE A 48 11.06 9.69 -11.35
C ILE A 48 12.14 8.67 -10.97
N GLU A 49 13.25 8.67 -11.71
CA GLU A 49 14.42 7.82 -11.44
C GLU A 49 15.21 8.24 -10.18
N ASP A 50 15.29 9.56 -9.93
CA ASP A 50 15.99 10.11 -8.77
C ASP A 50 15.21 9.82 -7.48
N ASN A 51 15.77 8.95 -6.65
CA ASN A 51 15.15 8.49 -5.41
C ASN A 51 14.80 9.64 -4.45
N GLU A 52 15.65 10.66 -4.33
CA GLU A 52 15.43 11.77 -3.39
C GLU A 52 14.33 12.70 -3.91
N LYS A 53 14.31 12.99 -5.21
CA LYS A 53 13.20 13.75 -5.84
C LYS A 53 11.88 13.02 -5.73
N ARG A 54 11.86 11.71 -6.00
CA ARG A 54 10.66 10.87 -5.84
C ARG A 54 10.14 10.93 -4.41
N ARG A 55 11.02 10.78 -3.41
CA ARG A 55 10.65 10.84 -1.99
C ARG A 55 10.12 12.21 -1.58
N LEU A 56 10.73 13.29 -2.06
CA LEU A 56 10.27 14.65 -1.78
C LEU A 56 8.85 14.84 -2.33
N LEU A 57 8.61 14.46 -3.59
CA LEU A 57 7.30 14.57 -4.21
C LEU A 57 6.23 13.75 -3.48
N CYS A 58 6.55 12.50 -3.09
CA CYS A 58 5.63 11.69 -2.27
C CYS A 58 5.31 12.36 -0.93
N ARG A 59 6.27 13.00 -0.28
CA ARG A 59 6.03 13.69 1.00
C ARG A 59 5.14 14.92 0.83
N GLU A 60 5.34 15.69 -0.22
CA GLU A 60 4.45 16.81 -0.56
C GLU A 60 3.02 16.33 -0.87
N ALA A 61 2.91 15.24 -1.64
CA ALA A 61 1.64 14.59 -1.93
C ALA A 61 0.94 14.09 -0.65
N LEU A 62 1.69 13.50 0.29
CA LEU A 62 1.14 13.06 1.57
C LEU A 62 0.56 14.23 2.36
N VAL A 63 1.26 15.36 2.44
CA VAL A 63 0.76 16.57 3.14
C VAL A 63 -0.59 17.03 2.57
N LEU A 64 -0.74 17.00 1.24
CA LEU A 64 -2.01 17.33 0.59
C LEU A 64 -3.11 16.32 0.90
N ALA A 65 -2.81 15.03 0.85
CA ALA A 65 -3.78 13.98 1.19
C ALA A 65 -4.23 14.07 2.67
N GLU A 66 -3.31 14.36 3.59
CA GLU A 66 -3.62 14.57 5.01
C GLU A 66 -4.48 15.83 5.23
N SER A 67 -4.18 16.92 4.52
CA SER A 67 -5.00 18.15 4.51
C SER A 67 -6.41 17.89 4.01
N SER A 68 -6.53 17.17 2.90
CA SER A 68 -7.82 16.80 2.29
C SER A 68 -8.67 15.98 3.25
N PHE A 69 -8.10 14.92 3.84
CA PHE A 69 -8.82 14.08 4.80
C PHE A 69 -9.17 14.85 6.08
N SER A 70 -8.30 15.74 6.55
CA SER A 70 -8.61 16.59 7.72
C SER A 70 -9.79 17.53 7.45
N SER A 71 -9.93 17.99 6.20
CA SER A 71 -11.03 18.85 5.77
C SER A 71 -12.34 18.08 5.54
N SER A 72 -12.25 16.81 5.13
CA SER A 72 -13.39 15.91 4.95
C SER A 72 -13.09 14.51 5.53
N PRO A 73 -13.24 14.29 6.84
CA PRO A 73 -12.88 13.03 7.51
C PRO A 73 -13.76 11.83 7.16
N LEU A 74 -14.80 12.02 6.35
CA LEU A 74 -15.68 10.97 5.85
C LEU A 74 -15.36 10.57 4.41
N SER A 75 -14.34 11.17 3.79
CA SER A 75 -13.89 10.80 2.46
C SER A 75 -13.01 9.56 2.51
N SER A 76 -13.55 8.43 2.03
CA SER A 76 -12.78 7.18 1.86
C SER A 76 -11.64 7.37 0.87
N ASP A 77 -11.82 8.17 -0.18
CA ASP A 77 -10.79 8.39 -1.22
C ASP A 77 -9.61 9.20 -0.70
N ALA A 78 -9.88 10.25 0.10
CA ALA A 78 -8.82 11.02 0.74
C ALA A 78 -8.02 10.16 1.72
N ALA A 79 -8.70 9.33 2.52
CA ALA A 79 -8.06 8.37 3.42
C ALA A 79 -7.25 7.32 2.63
N LYS A 80 -7.81 6.78 1.55
CA LYS A 80 -7.16 5.75 0.72
C LYS A 80 -5.89 6.29 0.10
N THR A 81 -5.97 7.47 -0.51
CA THR A 81 -4.82 8.17 -1.10
C THR A 81 -3.72 8.43 -0.06
N ALA A 82 -4.08 8.96 1.12
CA ALA A 82 -3.10 9.17 2.20
C ALA A 82 -2.44 7.85 2.64
N SER A 83 -3.21 6.75 2.71
CA SER A 83 -2.68 5.43 3.06
C SER A 83 -1.70 4.91 2.00
N ILE A 84 -2.03 4.97 0.71
CA ILE A 84 -1.17 4.47 -0.37
C ILE A 84 0.17 5.22 -0.39
N ILE A 85 0.12 6.56 -0.32
CA ILE A 85 1.31 7.40 -0.36
C ILE A 85 2.19 7.15 0.88
N ALA A 86 1.60 7.07 2.07
CA ALA A 86 2.33 6.74 3.29
C ALA A 86 2.98 5.35 3.19
N GLY A 87 2.29 4.36 2.60
CA GLY A 87 2.84 3.04 2.34
C GLY A 87 4.11 3.09 1.50
N SER A 88 4.07 3.81 0.38
CA SER A 88 5.22 3.99 -0.52
C SER A 88 6.40 4.70 0.14
N ILE A 89 6.14 5.75 0.94
CA ILE A 89 7.18 6.44 1.72
C ILE A 89 7.80 5.49 2.76
N SER A 90 6.99 4.65 3.42
CA SER A 90 7.47 3.67 4.42
C SER A 90 8.38 2.62 3.80
N GLU A 91 8.12 2.21 2.56
CA GLU A 91 8.94 1.25 1.82
C GLU A 91 10.27 1.83 1.37
N SER A 92 10.28 3.10 0.98
CA SER A 92 11.47 3.83 0.54
C SER A 92 12.22 4.56 1.67
N ALA A 93 11.80 4.37 2.93
CA ALA A 93 12.40 5.01 4.09
C ALA A 93 13.88 4.60 4.27
N THR A 94 14.73 5.59 4.59
CA THR A 94 16.18 5.37 4.77
C THR A 94 16.57 4.97 6.18
N SER A 95 15.62 4.96 7.11
CA SER A 95 15.86 4.51 8.48
C SER A 95 14.66 3.74 9.03
N SER A 96 14.92 2.78 9.91
CA SER A 96 13.85 2.04 10.61
C SER A 96 12.94 2.97 11.42
N LEU A 97 13.48 4.06 11.96
CA LEU A 97 12.70 5.05 12.69
C LEU A 97 11.67 5.75 11.80
N GLU A 98 12.11 6.22 10.64
CA GLU A 98 11.22 6.84 9.65
C GLU A 98 10.18 5.83 9.16
N GLN A 99 10.61 4.62 8.81
CA GLN A 99 9.73 3.55 8.36
C GLN A 99 8.61 3.29 9.37
N MET A 100 8.92 3.22 10.67
CA MET A 100 7.95 2.99 11.73
C MET A 100 7.01 4.17 11.94
N LYS A 101 7.50 5.41 11.93
CA LYS A 101 6.66 6.62 12.05
C LYS A 101 5.66 6.72 10.90
N ILE A 102 6.14 6.55 9.67
CA ILE A 102 5.28 6.57 8.48
C ILE A 102 4.35 5.35 8.46
N GLY A 103 4.81 4.19 8.94
CA GLY A 103 3.98 2.99 9.08
C GLY A 103 2.78 3.19 10.01
N ALA A 104 2.92 4.00 11.06
CA ALA A 104 1.79 4.36 11.93
C ALA A 104 0.77 5.27 11.21
N LEU A 105 1.23 6.22 10.39
CA LEU A 105 0.36 7.05 9.54
C LEU A 105 -0.37 6.22 8.49
N PHE A 106 0.36 5.34 7.80
CA PHE A 106 -0.21 4.36 6.87
C PHE A 106 -1.36 3.59 7.53
N LYS A 107 -1.13 3.03 8.72
CA LYS A 107 -2.15 2.23 9.42
C LYS A 107 -3.37 3.06 9.81
N LYS A 108 -3.16 4.29 10.31
CA LYS A 108 -4.25 5.23 10.65
C LYS A 108 -5.17 5.46 9.45
N TYR A 109 -4.62 5.82 8.30
CA TYR A 109 -5.42 6.14 7.12
C TYR A 109 -6.02 4.90 6.46
N LEU A 110 -5.32 3.76 6.48
CA LEU A 110 -5.88 2.50 6.00
C LEU A 110 -7.08 2.04 6.83
N ASP A 111 -6.99 2.15 8.17
CA ASP A 111 -8.11 1.81 9.04
C ASP A 111 -9.32 2.73 8.82
N ALA A 112 -9.08 4.04 8.66
CA ALA A 112 -10.12 4.99 8.32
C ALA A 112 -10.77 4.66 6.97
N THR A 113 -9.98 4.33 5.95
CA THR A 113 -10.47 3.91 4.64
C THR A 113 -11.40 2.71 4.78
N ILE A 114 -10.96 1.65 5.45
CA ILE A 114 -11.75 0.41 5.58
C ILE A 114 -13.03 0.64 6.40
N GLN A 115 -13.03 1.57 7.37
CA GLN A 115 -14.24 1.93 8.12
C GLN A 115 -15.27 2.70 7.28
N LEU A 116 -14.82 3.45 6.28
CA LEU A 116 -15.68 4.30 5.45
C LEU A 116 -16.20 3.59 4.20
N LEU A 117 -15.54 2.52 3.74
CA LEU A 117 -15.98 1.74 2.60
C LEU A 117 -17.27 0.97 2.90
N SER A 118 -18.21 1.00 1.96
CA SER A 118 -19.46 0.23 2.04
C SER A 118 -19.26 -1.26 1.73
N GLU A 119 -18.27 -1.58 0.91
CA GLU A 119 -17.94 -2.93 0.46
C GLU A 119 -16.44 -3.20 0.63
N PRO A 120 -16.03 -4.47 0.80
CA PRO A 120 -14.62 -4.81 0.88
C PRO A 120 -13.86 -4.44 -0.41
N ASP A 121 -12.75 -3.73 -0.26
CA ASP A 121 -11.84 -3.37 -1.36
C ASP A 121 -10.60 -4.27 -1.32
N MET A 122 -10.30 -4.93 -2.46
CA MET A 122 -9.19 -5.88 -2.56
C MET A 122 -7.85 -5.25 -2.16
N VAL A 123 -7.57 -4.03 -2.63
CA VAL A 123 -6.30 -3.33 -2.37
C VAL A 123 -6.17 -3.01 -0.88
N CYS A 124 -7.24 -2.53 -0.24
CA CYS A 124 -7.25 -2.25 1.20
C CYS A 124 -7.04 -3.51 2.04
N LEU A 125 -7.69 -4.61 1.68
CA LEU A 125 -7.49 -5.91 2.32
C LEU A 125 -6.06 -6.41 2.15
N HIS A 126 -5.52 -6.37 0.94
CA HIS A 126 -4.13 -6.72 0.66
C HIS A 126 -3.16 -5.88 1.52
N MET A 127 -3.34 -4.56 1.54
CA MET A 127 -2.53 -3.62 2.32
C MET A 127 -2.57 -3.95 3.83
N ARG A 128 -3.76 -4.22 4.39
CA ARG A 128 -3.90 -4.53 5.82
C ARG A 128 -3.30 -5.90 6.16
N GLY A 129 -3.53 -6.89 5.29
CA GLY A 129 -2.94 -8.22 5.42
C GLY A 129 -1.42 -8.20 5.38
N ARG A 130 -0.83 -7.45 4.43
CA ARG A 130 0.62 -7.25 4.31
C ARG A 130 1.21 -6.53 5.52
N PHE A 131 0.52 -5.53 6.05
CA PHE A 131 0.93 -4.88 7.30
C PHE A 131 0.94 -5.86 8.48
N SER A 132 -0.13 -6.62 8.66
CA SER A 132 -0.24 -7.65 9.71
C SER A 132 0.87 -8.69 9.60
N TYR A 133 1.17 -9.16 8.38
CA TYR A 133 2.28 -10.07 8.11
C TYR A 133 3.63 -9.45 8.54
N LYS A 134 3.89 -8.20 8.14
CA LYS A 134 5.14 -7.51 8.45
C LYS A 134 5.33 -7.40 9.97
N VAL A 135 4.32 -6.93 10.70
CA VAL A 135 4.37 -6.81 12.17
C VAL A 135 4.51 -8.17 12.86
N ALA A 136 3.77 -9.18 12.40
CA ALA A 136 3.83 -10.54 12.95
C ALA A 136 5.23 -11.16 12.78
N SER A 137 5.87 -10.91 11.62
CA SER A 137 7.17 -11.45 11.22
C SER A 137 8.38 -10.81 11.91
N LEU A 138 8.20 -9.68 12.61
CA LEU A 138 9.29 -9.04 13.35
C LEU A 138 9.83 -9.97 14.46
N SER A 139 11.16 -10.03 14.55
CA SER A 139 11.86 -10.68 15.66
C SER A 139 11.60 -9.96 16.99
N PHE A 140 11.91 -10.63 18.11
CA PHE A 140 11.79 -10.03 19.44
C PHE A 140 12.59 -8.73 19.59
N VAL A 141 13.78 -8.67 18.98
CA VAL A 141 14.65 -7.48 19.01
C VAL A 141 14.02 -6.34 18.21
N GLU A 142 13.53 -6.63 17.00
CA GLU A 142 12.86 -5.62 16.16
C GLU A 142 11.56 -5.10 16.81
N LYS A 143 10.76 -5.98 17.41
CA LYS A 143 9.55 -5.61 18.17
C LYS A 143 9.88 -4.69 19.34
N THR A 144 10.93 -5.02 20.10
CA THR A 144 11.38 -4.20 21.23
C THR A 144 11.84 -2.82 20.78
N LEU A 145 12.62 -2.74 19.70
CA LEU A 145 13.06 -1.47 19.14
C LEU A 145 11.88 -0.64 18.64
N ALA A 146 10.94 -1.28 17.94
CA ALA A 146 9.76 -0.62 17.43
C ALA A 146 8.89 -0.04 18.55
N CYS A 147 8.57 -0.81 19.59
CA CYS A 147 7.80 -0.30 20.73
C CYS A 147 8.50 0.89 21.43
N LYS A 148 9.84 0.88 21.54
CA LYS A 148 10.56 2.04 22.10
C LYS A 148 10.41 3.31 21.25
N LEU A 149 10.28 3.17 19.93
CA LEU A 149 10.24 4.29 19.00
C LEU A 149 8.83 4.85 18.79
N VAL A 150 7.81 3.98 18.74
CA VAL A 150 6.42 4.36 18.46
C VAL A 150 5.47 4.13 19.64
N GLY A 151 6.01 3.81 20.82
CA GLY A 151 5.25 3.54 22.05
C GLY A 151 4.72 2.10 22.11
N SER A 152 3.89 1.73 21.15
CA SER A 152 3.35 0.37 21.05
C SER A 152 3.15 -0.03 19.59
N LEU A 153 3.47 -1.27 19.27
CA LEU A 153 3.04 -1.88 18.01
C LEU A 153 1.61 -2.42 18.15
N PRO A 154 0.78 -2.34 17.10
CA PRO A 154 -0.48 -3.07 17.09
C PRO A 154 -0.22 -4.56 17.24
N ALA A 155 -1.10 -5.25 17.98
CA ALA A 155 -1.06 -6.69 18.03
C ALA A 155 -1.51 -7.24 16.67
N CYS A 156 -0.57 -7.82 15.92
CA CYS A 156 -0.84 -8.49 14.66
C CYS A 156 -0.26 -9.91 14.69
N SER A 157 -1.03 -10.84 14.14
CA SER A 157 -0.66 -12.24 13.99
C SER A 157 -0.64 -12.63 12.51
N TYR A 158 -0.07 -13.82 12.23
CA TYR A 158 -0.21 -14.41 10.90
C TYR A 158 -1.66 -14.71 10.56
N ASP A 159 -2.54 -14.96 11.54
CA ASP A 159 -3.96 -15.21 11.28
C ASP A 159 -4.71 -13.94 10.86
N ASP A 160 -4.36 -12.78 11.45
CA ASP A 160 -4.88 -11.49 11.02
C ASP A 160 -4.49 -11.21 9.56
N ALA A 161 -3.24 -11.52 9.21
CA ALA A 161 -2.75 -11.40 7.85
C ALA A 161 -3.50 -12.34 6.89
N LEU A 162 -3.62 -13.63 7.23
CA LEU A 162 -4.33 -14.61 6.40
C LEU A 162 -5.79 -14.23 6.17
N LYS A 163 -6.49 -13.75 7.19
CA LYS A 163 -7.89 -13.32 7.08
C LYS A 163 -8.07 -12.30 5.96
N ASP A 164 -7.27 -11.24 5.97
CA ASP A 164 -7.40 -10.16 4.99
C ASP A 164 -6.88 -10.57 3.61
N LEU A 165 -5.76 -11.28 3.55
CA LEU A 165 -5.17 -11.70 2.27
C LEU A 165 -6.03 -12.74 1.55
N LEU A 166 -6.68 -13.66 2.27
CA LEU A 166 -7.63 -14.61 1.67
C LEU A 166 -8.91 -13.90 1.21
N ALA A 167 -9.36 -12.89 1.95
CA ALA A 167 -10.49 -12.06 1.52
C ALA A 167 -10.14 -11.27 0.24
N ALA A 168 -8.93 -10.70 0.16
CA ALA A 168 -8.43 -10.06 -1.05
C ALA A 168 -8.39 -11.05 -2.22
N ASP A 169 -7.83 -12.25 -2.01
CA ASP A 169 -7.74 -13.31 -3.04
C ASP A 169 -9.10 -13.75 -3.59
N SER A 170 -10.14 -13.67 -2.76
CA SER A 170 -11.52 -14.02 -3.15
C SER A 170 -12.20 -12.97 -4.04
N ILE A 171 -11.73 -11.71 -3.99
CA ILE A 171 -12.21 -10.62 -4.85
C ILE A 171 -11.42 -10.63 -6.15
N GLU A 172 -10.10 -10.53 -6.03
CA GLU A 172 -9.18 -10.58 -7.16
C GLU A 172 -7.87 -11.19 -6.72
N SER A 173 -7.39 -12.12 -7.53
CA SER A 173 -6.17 -12.84 -7.23
C SER A 173 -4.98 -12.24 -7.97
N THR A 174 -4.05 -11.64 -7.22
CA THR A 174 -2.84 -11.00 -7.76
C THR A 174 -1.56 -11.75 -7.38
N ILE A 175 -0.47 -11.52 -8.12
CA ILE A 175 0.82 -12.16 -7.84
C ILE A 175 1.40 -11.74 -6.49
N GLU A 176 1.23 -10.46 -6.13
CA GLU A 176 1.69 -9.89 -4.88
C GLU A 176 0.89 -10.45 -3.70
N ASN A 177 -0.42 -10.59 -3.86
CA ASN A 177 -1.25 -11.17 -2.80
C ASN A 177 -0.91 -12.65 -2.57
N ASP A 178 -0.77 -13.44 -3.65
CA ASP A 178 -0.33 -14.83 -3.57
C ASP A 178 1.05 -14.95 -2.90
N PHE A 179 1.98 -14.05 -3.22
CA PHE A 179 3.32 -14.05 -2.64
C PHE A 179 3.29 -13.78 -1.12
N ILE A 180 2.49 -12.81 -0.68
CA ILE A 180 2.36 -12.54 0.76
C ILE A 180 1.60 -13.67 1.47
N LEU A 181 0.57 -14.27 0.85
CA LEU A 181 -0.10 -15.46 1.38
C LEU A 181 0.89 -16.60 1.62
N ALA A 182 1.73 -16.91 0.62
CA ALA A 182 2.72 -17.96 0.72
C ALA A 182 3.70 -17.73 1.87
N LYS A 183 4.21 -16.50 2.01
CA LYS A 183 5.11 -16.11 3.10
C LYS A 183 4.42 -16.15 4.47
N THR A 184 3.15 -15.79 4.53
CA THR A 184 2.35 -15.81 5.75
C THR A 184 2.11 -17.24 6.23
N TYR A 185 1.69 -18.15 5.34
CA TYR A 185 1.56 -19.57 5.67
C TYR A 185 2.88 -20.18 6.10
N LEU A 186 3.99 -19.85 5.42
CA LEU A 186 5.32 -20.32 5.79
C LEU A 186 5.72 -19.82 7.18
N GLY A 187 5.46 -18.54 7.50
CA GLY A 187 5.72 -17.96 8.81
C GLY A 187 4.92 -18.64 9.94
N LYS A 188 3.71 -19.13 9.63
CA LYS A 188 2.87 -19.94 10.54
C LYS A 188 3.33 -21.41 10.65
N GLY A 189 4.28 -21.84 9.81
CA GLY A 189 4.75 -23.23 9.74
C GLY A 189 3.89 -24.14 8.87
N ASP A 190 2.87 -23.62 8.18
CA ASP A 190 2.02 -24.36 7.27
C ASP A 190 2.67 -24.47 5.89
N LYS A 191 3.61 -25.43 5.77
CA LYS A 191 4.34 -25.68 4.53
C LYS A 191 3.45 -26.13 3.38
N LYS A 192 2.31 -26.77 3.67
CA LYS A 192 1.40 -27.28 2.64
C LYS A 192 0.74 -26.12 1.90
N ASN A 193 0.13 -25.20 2.64
CA ASN A 193 -0.48 -24.02 2.02
C ASN A 193 0.58 -23.06 1.46
N ALA A 194 1.73 -22.91 2.12
CA ALA A 194 2.84 -22.13 1.57
C ALA A 194 3.25 -22.61 0.17
N ARG A 195 3.35 -23.95 -0.03
CA ARG A 195 3.67 -24.52 -1.35
C ARG A 195 2.61 -24.15 -2.40
N ILE A 196 1.33 -24.24 -2.07
CA ILE A 196 0.23 -23.92 -3.00
C ILE A 196 0.37 -22.49 -3.52
N TYR A 197 0.54 -21.51 -2.62
CA TYR A 197 0.61 -20.11 -3.01
C TYR A 197 1.93 -19.74 -3.70
N PHE A 198 3.08 -20.30 -3.26
CA PHE A 198 4.32 -20.09 -4.02
C PHE A 198 4.25 -20.68 -5.44
N THR A 199 3.58 -21.82 -5.62
CA THR A 199 3.34 -22.39 -6.96
C THR A 199 2.49 -21.45 -7.80
N ARG A 200 1.39 -20.89 -7.26
CA ARG A 200 0.58 -19.88 -7.96
C ARG A 200 1.40 -18.67 -8.42
N VAL A 201 2.31 -18.17 -7.57
CA VAL A 201 3.22 -17.07 -7.95
C VAL A 201 4.09 -17.47 -9.15
N VAL A 202 4.69 -18.65 -9.13
CA VAL A 202 5.60 -19.13 -10.20
C VAL A 202 4.87 -19.41 -11.52
N GLU A 203 3.60 -19.80 -11.46
CA GLU A 203 2.77 -20.10 -12.64
C GLU A 203 2.19 -18.85 -13.32
N ARG A 204 2.21 -17.70 -12.64
CA ARG A 204 1.78 -16.41 -13.21
C ARG A 204 2.84 -15.83 -14.15
N LYS A 205 2.36 -15.05 -15.13
CA LYS A 205 3.21 -14.21 -15.95
C LYS A 205 3.69 -13.02 -15.12
N ALA A 206 5.01 -12.84 -15.03
CA ALA A 206 5.59 -11.63 -14.47
C ALA A 206 5.46 -10.47 -15.47
N GLU A 207 5.03 -9.32 -14.98
CA GLU A 207 4.76 -8.12 -15.81
C GLU A 207 5.70 -6.96 -15.44
N THR A 208 6.33 -7.04 -14.27
CA THR A 208 7.24 -6.03 -13.72
C THR A 208 8.50 -6.71 -13.17
N ALA A 209 9.58 -5.95 -13.01
CA ALA A 209 10.79 -6.45 -12.35
C ALA A 209 10.52 -6.95 -10.93
N VAL A 210 9.59 -6.30 -10.21
CA VAL A 210 9.14 -6.74 -8.87
C VAL A 210 8.47 -8.11 -8.95
N HIS A 211 7.63 -8.37 -9.96
CA HIS A 211 7.03 -9.68 -10.17
C HIS A 211 8.08 -10.76 -10.46
N GLU A 212 9.10 -10.43 -11.25
CA GLU A 212 10.21 -11.35 -11.53
C GLU A 212 10.99 -11.72 -10.27
N GLU A 213 11.27 -10.75 -9.40
CA GLU A 213 11.90 -10.99 -8.10
C GLU A 213 11.04 -11.89 -7.20
N MET A 214 9.72 -11.66 -7.15
CA MET A 214 8.79 -12.51 -6.40
C MET A 214 8.75 -13.95 -6.92
N VAL A 215 8.74 -14.13 -8.25
CA VAL A 215 8.80 -15.45 -8.89
C VAL A 215 10.11 -16.16 -8.54
N GLU A 216 11.23 -15.46 -8.61
CA GLU A 216 12.53 -16.05 -8.31
C GLU A 216 12.69 -16.41 -6.82
N GLU A 217 12.22 -15.56 -5.90
CA GLU A 217 12.16 -15.92 -4.48
C GLU A 217 11.26 -17.15 -4.28
N SER A 218 10.09 -17.19 -4.92
CA SER A 218 9.14 -18.30 -4.80
C SER A 218 9.75 -19.63 -5.27
N LYS A 219 10.45 -19.63 -6.41
CA LYS A 219 11.21 -20.81 -6.88
C LYS A 219 12.24 -21.28 -5.85
N LYS A 220 13.02 -20.36 -5.28
CA LYS A 220 14.02 -20.67 -4.24
C LYS A 220 13.39 -21.21 -2.94
N ARG A 221 12.18 -20.75 -2.59
CA ARG A 221 11.45 -21.25 -1.41
C ARG A 221 10.92 -22.65 -1.65
N LEU A 222 10.36 -22.92 -2.84
CA LEU A 222 9.78 -24.21 -3.20
C LEU A 222 10.77 -25.38 -3.14
N THR A 223 12.07 -25.14 -3.41
CA THR A 223 13.12 -26.16 -3.30
C THR A 223 13.45 -26.54 -1.87
N LYS A 224 13.05 -25.72 -0.89
CA LYS A 224 13.34 -25.90 0.55
C LYS A 224 12.11 -26.33 1.37
N LEU A 225 10.92 -26.26 0.78
CA LEU A 225 9.66 -26.72 1.37
C LEU A 225 9.51 -28.22 1.19
#